data_AF-A0AAV0WUC0-F1
#
_entry.id   AF-A0AAV0WUC0-F1
#
_cell.length_a   1.000
_cell.length_b   1.000
_cell.length_c   1.000
_cell.angle_alpha   90.00
_cell.angle_beta   90.00
_cell.angle_gamma   90.00
#
_symmetry.space_group_name_H-M   'P 1'
#
loop_
_entity.id
_entity.type
_entity.pdbx_description
1 polymer ?
#
loop_
_entity_poly.entity_id
_entity_poly.type
_entity_poly.pdbx_seq_one_letter_code
_entity_poly.pdbx_strand_id
1 'polypeptide(L)'
;MKEELKIVSINGFIKRQRIQWLGHVMRRNSDAVTKMVLNWKPEGKRPRGRPRKRWLDVVEKDLEDLGVQDWREIVQDRDKWSDLVMAAETLGEL
;
A
#
# COMPACT_ATOMS: atom_id res chain seq x y z
N MET A 1 1.32 -24.03 -17.42
CA MET A 1 1.08 -22.95 -18.44
C MET A 1 1.21 -21.55 -17.86
N LYS A 2 0.73 -21.27 -16.64
CA LYS A 2 1.01 -19.99 -15.95
C LYS A 2 2.41 -19.93 -15.32
N GLU A 3 3.00 -21.07 -14.97
CA GLU A 3 4.35 -21.13 -14.39
C GLU A 3 5.49 -20.83 -15.38
N GLU A 4 5.26 -20.89 -16.71
CA GLU A 4 6.31 -20.69 -17.72
C GLU A 4 6.43 -19.25 -18.23
N LEU A 5 5.40 -18.43 -18.02
CA LEU A 5 5.43 -17.02 -18.36
C LEU A 5 5.50 -16.28 -17.02
N LYS A 6 6.60 -15.54 -16.76
CA LYS A 6 6.81 -14.67 -15.59
C LYS A 6 5.80 -13.51 -15.52
N ILE A 7 4.51 -13.80 -15.69
CA ILE A 7 3.42 -12.85 -15.74
C ILE A 7 2.97 -12.65 -14.31
N VAL A 8 3.36 -11.50 -13.76
CA VAL A 8 2.82 -11.01 -12.50
C VAL A 8 1.30 -10.93 -12.61
N SER A 9 0.58 -11.45 -11.61
CA SER A 9 -0.86 -11.32 -11.58
C SER A 9 -1.26 -9.84 -11.54
N ILE A 10 -2.36 -9.46 -12.20
CA ILE A 10 -2.85 -8.06 -12.18
C ILE A 10 -3.02 -7.56 -10.74
N ASN A 11 -3.49 -8.43 -9.84
CA ASN A 11 -3.62 -8.11 -8.42
C ASN A 11 -2.26 -7.84 -7.77
N GLY A 12 -1.25 -8.69 -8.00
CA GLY A 12 0.12 -8.48 -7.50
C GLY A 12 0.73 -7.17 -8.00
N PHE A 13 0.56 -6.87 -9.29
CA PHE A 13 1.01 -5.61 -9.87
C PHE A 13 0.34 -4.40 -9.18
N ILE A 14 -0.98 -4.42 -9.01
CA ILE A 14 -1.69 -3.31 -8.36
C ILE A 14 -1.26 -3.17 -6.89
N LYS A 15 -1.11 -4.28 -6.15
CA LYS A 15 -0.63 -4.28 -4.75
C LYS A 15 0.75 -3.62 -4.65
N ARG A 16 1.69 -4.05 -5.51
CA ARG A 16 3.03 -3.47 -5.62
C ARG A 16 2.99 -1.95 -5.83
N GLN A 17 2.20 -1.48 -6.80
CA GLN A 17 2.09 -0.05 -7.10
C GLN A 17 1.57 0.76 -5.91
N ARG A 18 0.58 0.23 -5.18
CA ARG A 18 0.02 0.87 -3.99
C ARG A 18 1.05 0.99 -2.87
N ILE A 19 1.77 -0.09 -2.57
CA ILE A 19 2.82 -0.10 -1.54
C ILE A 19 3.98 0.82 -1.95
N GLN A 20 4.43 0.79 -3.20
CA GLN A 20 5.47 1.68 -3.68
C GLN A 20 5.09 3.17 -3.51
N TRP A 21 3.86 3.53 -3.89
CA TRP A 21 3.38 4.91 -3.76
C TRP A 21 3.22 5.34 -2.30
N LEU A 22 2.74 4.46 -1.42
CA LEU A 22 2.68 4.75 0.03
C LEU A 22 4.07 5.11 0.56
N GLY A 23 5.10 4.35 0.20
CA GLY A 23 6.47 4.65 0.61
C GLY A 23 6.98 5.99 0.10
N HIS A 24 6.69 6.33 -1.15
CA HIS A 24 7.00 7.64 -1.71
C HIS A 24 6.36 8.77 -0.91
N VAL A 25 5.05 8.68 -0.62
CA VAL A 25 4.31 9.71 0.12
C VAL A 25 4.81 9.83 1.57
N MET A 26 5.07 8.72 2.24
CA MET A 26 5.44 8.72 3.66
C MET A 26 6.85 9.24 3.92
N ARG A 27 7.76 9.12 2.95
CA ARG A 27 9.11 9.68 3.02
C ARG A 27 9.20 11.13 2.53
N ARG A 28 8.12 11.71 2.00
CA ARG A 28 8.05 13.16 1.73
C ARG A 28 7.89 13.94 3.03
N ASN A 29 8.29 15.22 2.99
CA ASN A 29 8.18 16.15 4.12
C ASN A 29 6.77 16.16 4.72
N SER A 30 6.66 16.39 6.03
CA SER A 30 5.40 16.45 6.79
C SER A 30 4.38 17.41 6.18
N ASP A 31 4.87 18.51 5.62
CA ASP A 31 4.06 19.62 5.12
C ASP A 31 3.51 19.35 3.70
N ALA A 32 3.87 18.19 3.12
CA ALA A 32 3.30 17.77 1.86
C ALA A 32 1.81 17.49 2.03
N VAL A 33 0.97 18.28 1.35
CA VAL A 33 -0.50 18.14 1.32
C VAL A 33 -0.93 16.69 1.09
N THR A 34 -0.21 15.94 0.25
CA THR A 34 -0.48 14.51 -0.01
C THR A 34 -0.40 13.66 1.26
N LYS A 35 0.62 13.85 2.11
CA LYS A 35 0.80 13.10 3.35
C LYS A 35 -0.25 13.52 4.41
N MET A 36 -0.61 14.81 4.44
CA MET A 36 -1.69 15.30 5.29
C MET A 36 -3.04 14.68 4.90
N VAL A 37 -3.41 14.75 3.62
CA VAL A 37 -4.68 14.19 3.10
C VAL A 37 -4.75 12.67 3.29
N LEU A 38 -3.63 11.97 3.08
CA LEU A 38 -3.56 10.52 3.27
C LEU A 38 -3.87 10.11 4.72
N ASN A 39 -3.34 10.85 5.69
CA ASN A 39 -3.52 10.58 7.12
C ASN A 39 -4.85 11.12 7.68
N TRP A 40 -5.48 12.06 6.97
CA TRP A 40 -6.70 12.71 7.44
C TRP A 40 -7.86 11.72 7.62
N LYS A 41 -8.51 11.82 8.78
CA LYS A 41 -9.71 11.06 9.15
C LYS A 41 -10.89 12.03 9.19
N PRO A 42 -11.73 12.10 8.14
CA PRO A 42 -12.89 12.96 8.16
C PRO A 42 -13.88 12.50 9.22
N GLU A 43 -14.26 13.42 10.10
CA GLU A 43 -15.26 13.22 11.13
C GLU A 43 -16.69 13.41 10.58
N GLY A 44 -17.67 12.82 11.25
CA GLY A 44 -19.09 12.95 10.91
C GLY A 44 -19.68 11.80 10.06
N LYS A 45 -20.95 11.96 9.69
CA LYS A 45 -21.72 10.93 8.97
C LYS A 45 -21.27 10.86 7.51
N ARG A 46 -20.84 9.68 7.07
CA ARG A 46 -20.47 9.45 5.66
C ARG A 46 -21.69 9.64 4.75
N PRO A 47 -21.59 10.43 3.65
CA PRO A 47 -22.67 10.58 2.69
C PRO A 47 -22.89 9.29 1.89
N ARG A 48 -24.12 9.12 1.36
CA ARG A 48 -24.44 8.00 0.47
C ARG A 48 -23.57 8.08 -0.79
N GLY A 49 -23.06 6.94 -1.26
CA GLY A 49 -22.23 6.84 -2.46
C GLY A 49 -20.71 6.96 -2.22
N ARG A 50 -20.26 7.45 -1.06
CA ARG A 50 -18.82 7.46 -0.74
C ARG A 50 -18.31 6.03 -0.51
N PRO A 51 -17.16 5.63 -1.09
CA PRO A 51 -16.54 4.34 -0.80
C PRO A 51 -16.36 4.11 0.71
N ARG A 52 -16.63 2.88 1.17
CA ARG A 52 -16.54 2.50 2.59
C ARG A 52 -15.09 2.52 3.10
N LYS A 53 -14.16 2.04 2.27
CA LYS A 53 -12.72 1.99 2.58
C LYS A 53 -12.04 3.26 2.07
N ARG A 54 -11.14 3.82 2.88
CA ARG A 54 -10.15 4.80 2.44
C ARG A 54 -9.06 4.09 1.65
N TRP A 55 -8.32 4.85 0.84
CA TRP A 55 -7.17 4.30 0.12
C TRP A 55 -6.15 3.67 1.08
N LEU A 56 -5.86 4.35 2.20
CA LEU A 56 -4.94 3.82 3.22
C LEU A 56 -5.43 2.49 3.82
N ASP A 57 -6.73 2.33 4.05
CA ASP A 57 -7.30 1.08 4.58
C ASP A 57 -7.08 -0.11 3.61
N VAL A 58 -7.00 0.16 2.29
CA VAL A 58 -6.71 -0.87 1.28
C VAL A 58 -5.24 -1.26 1.30
N VAL A 59 -4.33 -0.30 1.41
CA VAL A 59 -2.89 -0.59 1.43
C VAL A 59 -2.44 -1.20 2.75
N GLU A 60 -3.04 -0.78 3.87
CA GLU A 60 -2.86 -1.45 5.16
C GLU A 60 -3.28 -2.92 5.07
N LYS A 61 -4.34 -3.24 4.32
CA LYS A 61 -4.72 -4.63 4.08
C LYS A 61 -3.73 -5.38 3.19
N ASP A 62 -3.22 -4.74 2.13
CA ASP A 62 -2.18 -5.35 1.29
C ASP A 62 -0.92 -5.69 2.08
N LEU A 63 -0.52 -4.82 3.01
CA LEU A 63 0.63 -5.02 3.90
C LEU A 63 0.37 -6.09 4.96
N GLU A 64 -0.85 -6.14 5.51
CA GLU A 64 -1.27 -7.20 6.43
C GLU A 64 -1.25 -8.58 5.75
N ASP A 65 -1.68 -8.66 4.49
CA ASP A 65 -1.60 -9.89 3.70
C ASP A 65 -0.13 -10.36 3.49
N LEU A 66 0.84 -9.45 3.60
CA LEU A 66 2.27 -9.72 3.57
C LEU A 66 2.88 -9.95 4.97
N GLY A 67 2.05 -9.96 6.02
CA GLY A 67 2.50 -10.14 7.41
C GLY A 67 3.12 -8.89 8.05
N VAL A 68 2.92 -7.70 7.47
CA VAL A 68 3.53 -6.45 7.95
C VAL A 68 2.51 -5.61 8.72
N GLN A 69 2.75 -5.41 10.02
CA GLN A 69 1.86 -4.60 10.89
C GLN A 69 2.48 -3.24 11.26
N ASP A 70 3.79 -3.19 11.40
CA ASP A 70 4.65 -2.07 11.81
C ASP A 70 5.15 -1.23 10.62
N TRP A 71 4.39 -1.22 9.52
CA TRP A 71 4.79 -0.57 8.27
C TRP A 71 5.12 0.93 8.41
N ARG A 72 4.55 1.62 9.40
CA ARG A 72 4.79 3.05 9.65
C ARG A 72 6.24 3.34 10.06
N GLU A 73 6.90 2.36 10.69
CA GLU A 73 8.32 2.44 11.05
C GLU A 73 9.17 1.97 9.87
N ILE A 74 8.81 0.81 9.29
CA ILE A 74 9.55 0.19 8.18
C ILE A 74 9.62 1.11 6.96
N VAL A 75 8.57 1.89 6.67
CA VAL A 75 8.50 2.76 5.48
C VAL A 75 9.60 3.82 5.41
N GLN A 76 10.24 4.16 6.53
CA GLN A 76 11.36 5.10 6.56
C GLN A 76 12.67 4.45 6.09
N ASP A 77 12.81 3.14 6.30
CA ASP A 77 13.94 2.34 5.82
C ASP A 77 13.70 2.00 4.33
N ARG A 78 14.52 2.56 3.45
CA ARG A 78 14.36 2.37 2.00
C ARG A 78 14.58 0.94 1.55
N ASP A 79 15.52 0.24 2.19
CA ASP A 79 15.92 -1.10 1.78
C ASP A 79 14.84 -2.09 2.21
N LYS A 80 14.43 -2.04 3.48
CA LYS A 80 13.30 -2.86 3.96
C LYS A 80 12.01 -2.57 3.20
N TRP A 81 11.75 -1.30 2.87
CA TRP A 81 10.57 -0.97 2.06
C TRP A 81 10.66 -1.51 0.63
N SER A 82 11.86 -1.49 0.04
CA SER A 82 12.09 -2.06 -1.30
C SER A 82 11.81 -3.56 -1.31
N ASP A 83 12.25 -4.29 -0.28
CA ASP A 83 12.00 -5.72 -0.14
C ASP A 83 10.49 -6.02 -0.06
N LEU A 84 9.73 -5.22 0.70
CA LEU A 84 8.27 -5.35 0.76
C LEU A 84 7.58 -5.07 -0.58
N VAL A 85 8.06 -4.07 -1.33
CA VAL A 85 7.54 -3.76 -2.67
C VAL A 85 7.76 -4.95 -3.62
N MET A 86 8.91 -5.63 -3.52
CA MET A 86 9.20 -6.82 -4.31
C MET A 86 8.35 -8.01 -3.87
N ALA A 87 8.21 -8.24 -2.57
CA ALA A 87 7.38 -9.32 -2.03
C ALA A 87 5.90 -9.22 -2.43
N ALA A 88 5.38 -8.00 -2.56
CA ALA A 88 4.01 -7.73 -3.03
C ALA A 88 3.75 -8.20 -4.47
N GLU A 89 4.80 -8.27 -5.30
CA GLU A 89 4.74 -8.75 -6.67
C GLU A 89 4.65 -10.29 -6.73
N THR A 90 5.34 -10.96 -5.78
CA THR A 90 5.56 -12.41 -5.80
C THR A 90 4.52 -13.21 -5.01
N LEU A 91 3.89 -12.64 -3.98
CA LEU A 91 2.95 -13.35 -3.09
C LEU A 91 1.48 -13.27 -3.54
N GLY A 92 1.21 -12.92 -4.80
CA GLY A 92 -0.14 -12.83 -5.36
C GLY A 92 -0.82 -14.17 -5.68
N GLU A 93 -0.30 -15.30 -5.18
CA GLU A 93 -0.66 -16.67 -5.60
C GLU A 93 -0.98 -17.65 -4.45
N LEU A 94 -1.44 -17.16 -3.29
CA LEU A 94 -2.06 -18.02 -2.25
C LEU A 94 -3.58 -17.85 -2.24
#